data_AF-A0A5B9D444-F1
#
_entry.id   AF-A0A5B9D444-F1
#
_cell.length_a   1.000
_cell.length_b   1.000
_cell.length_c   1.000
_cell.angle_alpha   90.00
_cell.angle_beta   90.00
_cell.angle_gamma   90.00
#
_symmetry.space_group_name_H-M   'P 1'
#
loop_
_entity.id
_entity.type
_entity.pdbx_description
1 polymer ?
#
loop_
_entity_poly.entity_id
_entity_poly.type
_entity_poly.pdbx_seq_one_letter_code
_entity_poly.pdbx_strand_id
1 'polypeptide(L)'
;MIKLYSLNPRFFIVIFLCILLIEIAGFIFVGQEIGILATLSLVILTTLVGVILLRIQGISLLKNIQSELIQGRTLENNIIHDAFIIFSAILLILPGFVTDLLGILLLIKPIRSVVWHFFSSLKNTINPNTKRKNDSEKIIDLNAEDYKIHDTTESPWRKNDDNR
;
A
#
# COMPACT_ATOMS: atom_id res chain seq x y z
N MET A 1 21.14 -1.51 -17.93
CA MET A 1 20.53 -0.19 -17.62
C MET A 1 19.16 -0.14 -18.29
N ILE A 2 18.09 -0.37 -17.51
CA ILE A 2 16.72 -0.26 -18.03
C ILE A 2 16.35 1.21 -17.91
N LYS A 3 16.18 1.91 -19.05
CA LYS A 3 15.67 3.28 -19.06
C LYS A 3 14.24 3.24 -18.51
N LEU A 4 14.04 3.67 -17.27
CA LEU A 4 12.72 4.05 -16.79
C LEU A 4 12.27 5.23 -17.66
N TYR A 5 11.37 4.97 -18.61
CA TYR A 5 10.71 6.02 -19.36
C TYR A 5 10.00 6.90 -18.33
N SER A 6 10.35 8.18 -18.31
CA SER A 6 9.58 9.21 -17.63
C SER A 6 8.19 9.21 -18.25
N LEU A 7 7.27 8.44 -17.67
CA LEU A 7 5.90 8.30 -18.14
C LEU A 7 5.20 9.63 -17.92
N ASN A 8 4.98 10.35 -19.03
CA ASN A 8 4.20 11.58 -19.00
C ASN A 8 2.80 11.26 -18.46
N PRO A 9 2.20 12.10 -17.61
CA PRO A 9 0.88 11.84 -17.01
C PRO A 9 -0.22 11.61 -18.05
N ARG A 10 -0.03 12.13 -19.28
CA ARG A 10 -0.89 11.89 -20.45
C ARG A 10 -1.01 10.41 -20.83
N PHE A 11 0.03 9.61 -20.59
CA PHE A 11 0.03 8.18 -20.93
C PHE A 11 -0.97 7.38 -20.09
N PHE A 12 -1.12 7.69 -18.80
CA PHE A 12 -2.11 7.05 -17.94
C PHE A 12 -3.54 7.29 -18.41
N ILE A 13 -3.82 8.50 -18.93
CA ILE A 13 -5.13 8.84 -19.50
C ILE A 13 -5.43 7.97 -20.73
N VAL A 14 -4.45 7.78 -21.62
CA VAL A 14 -4.60 6.94 -22.81
C VAL A 14 -4.85 5.48 -22.43
N ILE A 15 -4.10 4.92 -21.48
CA ILE A 15 -4.33 3.56 -20.99
C ILE A 15 -5.72 3.41 -20.38
N PHE A 16 -6.12 4.35 -19.53
CA PHE A 16 -7.44 4.34 -18.90
C PHE A 16 -8.58 4.40 -19.93
N LEU A 17 -8.41 5.20 -20.99
CA LEU A 17 -9.37 5.24 -22.09
C LEU A 17 -9.40 3.93 -22.88
N CYS A 18 -8.23 3.35 -23.19
CA CYS A 18 -8.14 2.07 -23.87
C CYS A 18 -8.82 0.94 -23.09
N ILE A 19 -8.63 0.88 -21.77
CA ILE A 19 -9.26 -0.18 -20.97
C ILE A 19 -10.79 -0.02 -20.94
N LEU A 20 -11.31 1.21 -20.84
CA LEU A 20 -12.77 1.45 -20.95
C LEU A 20 -13.32 1.04 -22.32
N LEU A 21 -12.61 1.31 -23.41
CA LEU A 21 -13.02 0.87 -24.74
C LEU A 21 -13.04 -0.66 -24.85
N ILE A 22 -12.05 -1.34 -24.26
CA ILE A 22 -12.00 -2.79 -24.20
C ILE A 22 -13.20 -3.34 -23.41
N GLU A 23 -13.58 -2.71 -22.30
CA GLU A 23 -14.75 -3.13 -21.52
C GLU A 23 -16.03 -3.03 -22.34
N ILE A 24 -16.25 -1.90 -23.01
CA ILE A 24 -17.43 -1.71 -23.87
C ILE A 24 -17.47 -2.75 -24.98
N ALA A 25 -16.33 -3.04 -25.62
CA ALA A 25 -16.23 -4.09 -26.63
C ALA A 25 -16.56 -5.48 -26.05
N GLY A 26 -16.09 -5.78 -24.83
CA GLY A 26 -16.43 -7.01 -24.11
C GLY A 26 -17.92 -7.12 -23.82
N PHE A 27 -18.56 -6.04 -23.36
CA PHE A 27 -20.00 -5.98 -23.14
C PHE A 27 -20.81 -6.30 -24.39
N ILE A 28 -20.42 -5.71 -25.52
CA ILE A 28 -21.08 -5.95 -26.80
C ILE A 28 -20.88 -7.41 -27.24
N PHE A 29 -19.66 -7.93 -27.15
CA PHE A 29 -19.34 -9.29 -27.57
C PHE A 29 -20.13 -10.33 -26.77
N VAL A 30 -20.06 -10.27 -25.43
CA VAL A 30 -20.79 -11.21 -24.58
C VAL A 30 -22.30 -10.97 -24.66
N GLY A 31 -22.73 -9.71 -24.79
CA GLY A 31 -24.14 -9.35 -24.97
C GLY A 31 -24.76 -9.92 -26.23
N GLN A 32 -23.99 -10.10 -27.30
CA GLN A 32 -24.43 -10.75 -28.52
C GLN A 32 -24.49 -12.29 -28.38
N GLU A 33 -23.57 -12.89 -27.64
CA GLU A 33 -23.50 -14.35 -27.46
C GLU A 33 -24.59 -14.90 -26.52
N ILE A 34 -24.79 -14.29 -25.34
CA ILE A 34 -25.73 -14.80 -24.32
C ILE A 34 -26.97 -13.91 -24.11
N GLY A 35 -27.02 -12.75 -24.75
CA GLY A 35 -28.12 -11.80 -24.65
C GLY A 35 -27.97 -10.78 -23.51
N ILE A 36 -28.58 -9.60 -23.72
CA ILE A 36 -28.43 -8.43 -22.84
C ILE A 36 -28.91 -8.70 -21.41
N LEU A 37 -30.07 -9.36 -21.24
CA LEU A 37 -30.61 -9.66 -19.90
C LEU A 37 -29.68 -10.58 -19.09
N ALA A 38 -29.06 -11.56 -19.74
CA ALA A 38 -28.10 -12.46 -19.10
C ALA A 38 -26.83 -11.70 -18.71
N THR A 39 -26.29 -10.85 -19.60
CA THR A 39 -25.10 -10.03 -19.27
C THR A 39 -25.34 -9.09 -18.10
N LEU A 40 -26.49 -8.41 -18.06
CA LEU A 40 -26.81 -7.50 -16.98
C LEU A 40 -26.97 -8.23 -15.64
N SER A 41 -27.60 -9.41 -15.67
CA SER A 41 -27.71 -10.27 -14.49
C SER A 41 -26.33 -10.70 -13.98
N LEU A 42 -25.40 -11.02 -14.90
CA LEU A 42 -24.03 -11.40 -14.58
C LEU A 42 -23.29 -10.25 -13.89
N VAL A 43 -23.36 -9.03 -14.44
CA VAL A 43 -22.75 -7.83 -13.84
C VAL A 43 -23.30 -7.54 -12.44
N ILE A 44 -24.61 -7.65 -12.27
CA ILE A 44 -25.23 -7.43 -10.96
C ILE A 44 -24.71 -8.48 -9.96
N LEU A 45 -24.59 -9.73 -10.40
CA LEU A 45 -24.10 -10.83 -9.58
C LEU A 45 -22.62 -10.65 -9.20
N THR A 46 -21.75 -10.28 -10.15
CA THR A 46 -20.32 -10.02 -9.88
C THR A 46 -20.14 -8.82 -8.96
N THR A 47 -20.87 -7.74 -9.20
CA THR A 47 -20.87 -6.55 -8.32
C THR A 47 -21.33 -6.92 -6.91
N LEU A 48 -22.40 -7.70 -6.76
CA LEU A 48 -22.90 -8.14 -5.45
C LEU A 48 -21.87 -8.99 -4.71
N VAL A 49 -21.24 -9.94 -5.41
CA VAL A 49 -20.15 -10.76 -4.87
C VAL A 49 -18.99 -9.87 -4.41
N GLY A 50 -18.57 -8.91 -5.23
CA GLY A 50 -17.52 -7.94 -4.90
C GLY A 50 -17.85 -7.12 -3.65
N VAL A 51 -19.07 -6.60 -3.53
CA VAL A 51 -19.53 -5.84 -2.35
C VAL A 51 -19.51 -6.71 -1.09
N ILE A 52 -19.99 -7.96 -1.17
CA ILE A 52 -19.99 -8.89 -0.03
C ILE A 52 -18.56 -9.18 0.42
N LEU A 53 -17.66 -9.49 -0.52
CA LEU A 53 -16.24 -9.71 -0.26
C LEU A 53 -15.58 -8.50 0.41
N LEU A 54 -15.81 -7.30 -0.13
CA LEU A 54 -15.27 -6.06 0.42
C LEU A 54 -15.78 -5.81 1.83
N ARG A 55 -17.06 -6.10 2.10
CA ARG A 55 -17.65 -5.94 3.44
C ARG A 55 -17.02 -6.89 4.46
N ILE A 56 -16.82 -8.16 4.10
CA ILE A 56 -16.28 -9.17 5.01
C ILE A 56 -14.77 -8.93 5.25
N GLN A 57 -14.00 -8.77 4.17
CA GLN A 57 -12.54 -8.68 4.20
C GLN A 57 -12.06 -7.29 4.61
N GLY A 58 -12.76 -6.23 4.17
CA GLY A 58 -12.41 -4.85 4.51
C GLY A 58 -12.40 -4.59 6.02
N ILE A 59 -13.42 -5.11 6.73
CA ILE A 59 -13.48 -5.00 8.20
C ILE A 59 -12.37 -5.81 8.86
N SER A 60 -12.08 -7.02 8.35
CA SER A 60 -11.02 -7.88 8.87
C SER A 60 -9.65 -7.22 8.74
N LEU A 61 -9.32 -6.68 7.56
CA LEU A 61 -8.07 -5.98 7.31
C LEU A 61 -7.86 -4.80 8.27
N LEU A 62 -8.89 -3.97 8.46
CA LEU A 62 -8.80 -2.81 9.35
C LEU A 62 -8.57 -3.23 10.81
N LYS A 63 -9.24 -4.29 11.28
CA LYS A 63 -9.02 -4.86 12.61
C LYS A 63 -7.60 -5.40 12.77
N ASN A 64 -7.10 -6.11 11.77
CA ASN A 64 -5.75 -6.66 11.77
C ASN A 64 -4.72 -5.52 11.86
N ILE A 65 -4.82 -4.53 10.98
CA ILE A 65 -3.95 -3.34 11.00
C ILE A 65 -4.01 -2.63 12.35
N GLN A 66 -5.21 -2.37 12.89
CA GLN A 66 -5.35 -1.71 14.19
C GLN A 66 -4.66 -2.51 15.31
N SER A 67 -4.83 -3.84 15.32
CA SER A 67 -4.26 -4.71 16.34
C SER A 67 -2.73 -4.78 16.29
N GLU A 68 -2.13 -4.81 15.09
CA GLU A 68 -0.68 -4.81 14.90
C GLU A 68 -0.05 -3.46 15.30
N LEU A 69 -0.73 -2.35 15.01
CA LEU A 69 -0.30 -1.01 15.43
C LEU A 69 -0.29 -0.85 16.94
N ILE A 70 -1.33 -1.35 17.64
CA ILE A 70 -1.40 -1.31 19.10
C ILE A 70 -0.32 -2.18 19.74
N GLN A 71 0.00 -3.33 19.12
CA GLN A 71 1.00 -4.26 19.64
C GLN A 71 2.45 -3.88 19.27
N GLY A 72 2.66 -2.82 18.48
CA GLY A 72 3.99 -2.41 18.02
C GLY A 72 4.68 -3.47 17.14
N ARG A 73 3.91 -4.36 16.51
CA ARG A 73 4.42 -5.47 15.69
C ARG A 73 4.53 -5.07 14.23
N THR A 74 5.42 -5.73 13.49
CA THR A 74 5.59 -5.52 12.06
C THR A 74 4.46 -6.18 11.28
N LEU A 75 3.83 -5.46 10.36
CA LEU A 75 2.80 -5.97 9.43
C LEU A 75 3.25 -7.29 8.78
N GLU A 76 2.64 -8.40 9.22
CA GLU A 76 2.97 -9.74 8.77
C GLU A 76 2.37 -10.04 7.37
N ASN A 77 2.82 -11.13 6.74
CA ASN A 77 2.40 -11.56 5.40
C ASN A 77 0.87 -11.74 5.24
N ASN A 78 0.14 -11.90 6.34
CA ASN A 78 -1.32 -12.06 6.34
C ASN A 78 -2.04 -10.80 5.82
N ILE A 79 -1.52 -9.60 6.13
CA ILE A 79 -2.12 -8.32 5.71
C ILE A 79 -2.01 -8.11 4.19
N ILE A 80 -0.94 -8.62 3.58
CA ILE A 80 -0.74 -8.56 2.12
C ILE A 80 -1.79 -9.44 1.42
N HIS A 81 -2.06 -10.63 1.95
CA HIS A 81 -3.07 -11.54 1.41
C HIS A 81 -4.47 -10.94 1.47
N ASP A 82 -4.83 -10.33 2.61
CA ASP A 82 -6.10 -9.64 2.81
C ASP A 82 -6.24 -8.45 1.85
N ALA A 83 -5.15 -7.68 1.63
CA ALA A 83 -5.12 -6.57 0.68
C ALA A 83 -5.37 -7.02 -0.77
N PHE A 84 -4.82 -8.16 -1.20
CA PHE A 84 -5.11 -8.71 -2.52
C PHE A 84 -6.60 -9.07 -2.70
N ILE A 85 -7.24 -9.58 -1.66
CA ILE A 85 -8.68 -9.93 -1.72
C ILE A 85 -9.52 -8.65 -1.81
N ILE A 86 -9.16 -7.61 -1.07
CA ILE A 86 -9.85 -6.31 -1.15
C ILE A 86 -9.66 -5.66 -2.52
N PHE A 87 -8.45 -5.71 -3.08
CA PHE A 87 -8.19 -5.19 -4.42
C PHE A 87 -9.00 -5.94 -5.49
N SER A 88 -9.05 -7.27 -5.40
CA SER A 88 -9.90 -8.13 -6.24
C SER A 88 -11.39 -7.76 -6.09
N ALA A 89 -11.86 -7.53 -4.87
CA ALA A 89 -13.24 -7.15 -4.60
C ALA A 89 -13.59 -5.78 -5.20
N ILE A 90 -12.70 -4.79 -5.08
CA ILE A 90 -12.87 -3.47 -5.72
C ILE A 90 -12.96 -3.62 -7.25
N LEU A 91 -12.13 -4.49 -7.83
CA LEU A 91 -12.11 -4.74 -9.27
C LEU A 91 -13.42 -5.37 -9.76
N LEU A 92 -14.05 -6.24 -8.95
CA LEU A 92 -15.37 -6.84 -9.22
C LEU A 92 -16.57 -5.91 -9.02
N ILE A 93 -16.40 -4.85 -8.22
CA ILE A 93 -17.45 -3.84 -8.00
C ILE A 93 -17.55 -2.90 -9.20
N LEU A 94 -16.43 -2.63 -9.86
CA LEU A 94 -16.38 -1.85 -11.09
C LEU A 94 -16.94 -2.72 -12.23
N PRO A 95 -18.11 -2.38 -12.80
CA PRO A 95 -18.72 -3.22 -13.81
C PRO A 95 -17.85 -3.26 -15.08
N GLY A 96 -17.29 -4.42 -15.38
CA GLY A 96 -16.51 -4.67 -16.58
C GLY A 96 -16.27 -6.15 -16.80
N PHE A 97 -16.36 -6.62 -18.04
CA PHE A 97 -16.13 -8.03 -18.35
C PHE A 97 -14.68 -8.44 -18.15
N VAL A 98 -13.73 -7.60 -18.58
CA VAL A 98 -12.30 -7.92 -18.44
C VAL A 98 -11.83 -7.68 -17.01
N THR A 99 -12.26 -6.58 -16.38
CA THR A 99 -12.02 -6.33 -14.96
C THR A 99 -12.62 -7.40 -14.06
N ASP A 100 -13.85 -7.87 -14.32
CA ASP A 100 -14.47 -8.94 -13.51
C ASP A 100 -13.68 -10.25 -13.62
N LEU A 101 -13.23 -10.59 -14.84
CA LEU A 101 -12.41 -11.78 -15.05
C LEU A 101 -11.08 -11.67 -14.29
N LEU A 102 -10.43 -10.51 -14.34
CA LEU A 102 -9.20 -10.23 -13.59
C LEU A 102 -9.45 -10.26 -12.07
N GLY A 103 -10.57 -9.73 -11.61
CA GLY A 103 -10.98 -9.72 -10.21
C GLY A 103 -11.16 -11.14 -9.69
N ILE A 104 -11.92 -11.98 -10.41
CA ILE A 104 -12.11 -13.40 -10.09
C ILE A 104 -10.79 -14.15 -10.14
N LEU A 105 -9.94 -13.89 -11.15
CA LEU A 105 -8.63 -14.53 -11.27
C LEU A 105 -7.74 -14.22 -10.06
N LEU A 106 -7.79 -12.98 -9.56
CA LEU A 106 -7.01 -12.55 -8.39
C LEU A 106 -7.53 -13.13 -7.07
N LEU A 107 -8.81 -13.53 -7.01
CA LEU A 107 -9.38 -14.23 -5.85
C LEU A 107 -8.72 -15.61 -5.62
N ILE A 108 -8.32 -16.26 -6.71
CA ILE A 108 -7.74 -17.60 -6.71
C ILE A 108 -6.32 -17.57 -6.07
N LYS A 109 -6.14 -18.32 -4.98
CA LYS A 109 -4.88 -18.38 -4.19
C LYS A 109 -3.60 -18.57 -5.03
N PRO A 110 -3.50 -19.53 -5.98
CA PRO A 110 -2.27 -19.71 -6.76
C PRO A 110 -1.90 -18.50 -7.61
N ILE A 111 -2.87 -17.80 -8.20
CA ILE A 111 -2.58 -16.57 -8.96
C ILE A 111 -1.98 -15.49 -8.05
N ARG A 112 -2.47 -15.36 -6.81
CA ARG A 112 -1.92 -14.39 -5.84
C ARG A 112 -0.44 -14.65 -5.53
N SER A 113 -0.06 -15.92 -5.38
CA SER A 113 1.34 -16.29 -5.13
C SER A 113 2.23 -15.93 -6.33
N VAL A 114 1.76 -16.20 -7.56
CA VAL A 114 2.50 -15.87 -8.79
C VAL A 114 2.67 -14.35 -8.95
N VAL A 115 1.60 -13.57 -8.74
CA VAL A 115 1.65 -12.10 -8.80
C VAL A 115 2.62 -11.56 -7.76
N TRP A 116 2.59 -12.09 -6.53
CA TRP A 116 3.55 -11.72 -5.49
C TRP A 116 5.00 -12.05 -5.87
N HIS A 117 5.25 -13.24 -6.43
CA HIS A 117 6.58 -13.65 -6.86
C HIS A 117 7.11 -12.78 -8.01
N PHE A 118 6.23 -12.41 -8.94
CA PHE A 118 6.56 -11.52 -10.05
C PHE A 118 6.90 -10.11 -9.56
N PHE A 119 6.09 -9.58 -8.63
CA PHE A 119 6.31 -8.24 -8.06
C PHE A 119 7.54 -8.18 -7.14
N SER A 120 7.77 -9.21 -6.33
CA SER A 120 8.97 -9.31 -5.49
C SER A 120 10.25 -9.51 -6.31
N SER A 121 10.19 -10.23 -7.43
CA SER A 121 11.31 -10.30 -8.39
C SER A 121 11.67 -8.93 -8.97
N LEU A 122 10.68 -8.05 -9.17
CA LEU A 122 10.92 -6.68 -9.63
C LEU A 122 11.48 -5.77 -8.51
N LYS A 123 11.09 -6.04 -7.25
CA LYS A 123 11.53 -5.27 -6.07
C LYS A 123 12.95 -5.60 -5.60
N ASN A 124 13.58 -6.66 -6.12
CA ASN A 124 14.92 -7.10 -5.72
C ASN A 124 16.09 -6.15 -6.09
N THR A 125 15.82 -4.99 -6.70
CA THR A 125 16.85 -3.97 -7.00
C THR A 125 16.86 -2.80 -6.00
N ILE A 126 15.97 -2.75 -5.01
CA ILE A 126 16.01 -1.73 -3.95
C ILE A 126 16.40 -2.39 -2.61
N ASN A 127 17.66 -2.82 -2.53
CA ASN A 127 18.35 -3.06 -1.27
C ASN A 127 19.30 -1.87 -0.97
N PRO A 128 18.84 -0.80 -0.29
CA PRO A 128 19.74 0.26 0.17
C PRO A 128 20.44 -0.06 1.50
N ASN A 129 20.47 -1.31 1.97
CA ASN A 129 21.13 -1.68 3.23
C ASN A 129 22.40 -2.52 3.02
N THR A 130 23.38 -1.95 2.32
CA THR A 130 24.79 -2.33 2.48
C THR A 130 25.64 -1.31 3.23
N LYS A 131 25.07 -0.21 3.77
CA LYS A 131 25.75 0.65 4.77
C LYS A 131 24.82 1.74 5.29
N ARG A 132 24.21 1.53 6.45
CA ARG A 132 23.89 2.65 7.35
C ARG A 132 24.39 2.31 8.75
N LYS A 133 25.64 2.73 8.92
CA LYS A 133 26.37 3.03 10.14
C LYS A 133 25.47 3.10 11.38
N ASN A 134 25.85 2.28 12.35
CA ASN A 134 25.46 2.32 13.75
C ASN A 134 25.87 3.69 14.32
N ASP A 135 25.16 4.75 13.96
CA ASP A 135 25.16 5.99 14.74
C ASP A 135 24.15 5.73 15.85
N SER A 136 24.67 5.06 16.88
CA SER A 136 24.20 5.13 18.24
C SER A 136 23.57 6.51 18.44
N GLU A 137 22.26 6.49 18.64
CA GLU A 137 21.51 7.57 19.22
C GLU A 137 22.36 8.12 20.37
N LYS A 138 22.99 9.29 20.14
CA LYS A 138 23.71 10.01 21.19
C LYS A 138 22.65 10.62 22.09
N ILE A 139 21.93 9.75 22.80
CA ILE A 139 21.25 10.12 24.02
C ILE A 139 22.38 10.61 24.92
N ILE A 140 22.36 11.89 25.25
CA ILE A 140 23.28 12.45 26.23
C ILE A 140 22.71 12.00 27.58
N ASP A 141 23.01 10.75 27.95
CA ASP A 141 22.77 10.28 29.30
C ASP A 141 23.67 11.11 30.21
N LEU A 142 23.06 12.03 30.96
CA LEU A 142 23.74 12.80 31.99
C LEU A 142 24.10 11.81 33.12
N ASN A 143 25.24 11.15 32.99
CA ASN A 143 25.78 10.35 34.08
C ASN A 143 26.07 11.27 35.27
N ALA A 144 25.83 10.80 36.50
CA ALA A 144 26.11 11.56 37.72
C ALA A 144 27.59 11.98 37.81
N GLU A 145 28.46 11.32 37.05
CA GLU A 145 29.89 11.56 36.91
C GLU A 145 30.21 12.77 36.01
N ASP A 146 29.32 13.11 35.07
CA ASP A 146 29.44 14.27 34.18
C ASP A 146 28.96 15.57 34.84
N TYR A 147 28.44 15.49 36.07
CA TYR A 147 28.09 16.65 36.89
C TYR A 147 29.36 17.32 37.44
N LYS A 148 29.66 18.53 36.96
CA LYS A 148 30.70 19.40 37.52
C LYS A 148 30.05 20.61 38.19
N ILE A 149 30.28 20.77 39.49
CA ILE A 149 29.93 22.00 40.21
C ILE A 149 30.93 23.06 39.78
N HIS A 150 30.46 24.08 39.06
CA HIS A 150 31.22 25.29 38.81
C HIS A 150 30.97 26.29 39.94
N ASP A 151 32.02 26.98 40.36
CA ASP A 151 31.94 28.04 41.37
C ASP A 151 31.13 29.22 40.80
N THR A 152 30.06 29.63 41.48
CA THR A 152 29.06 30.58 40.95
C THR A 152 29.56 32.03 40.92
N THR A 153 30.76 32.27 41.45
CA THR A 153 31.40 33.58 41.48
C THR A 153 31.98 33.99 40.13
N GLU A 154 32.29 33.05 39.24
CA GLU A 154 32.74 33.30 37.86
C GLU A 154 31.69 32.86 36.83
N SER A 155 30.60 33.63 36.73
CA SER A 155 29.65 33.48 35.61
C SER A 155 29.96 34.48 34.50
N PRO A 156 30.05 34.06 33.22
CA PRO A 156 30.25 34.97 32.08
C PRO A 156 29.14 36.01 31.93
N TRP A 157 27.99 35.77 32.57
CA TRP A 157 26.80 36.61 32.51
C TRP A 157 26.64 37.51 33.73
N ARG A 158 27.52 37.38 34.74
CA ARG A 158 27.50 38.24 35.94
C ARG A 158 28.26 39.53 35.64
N LYS A 159 27.54 40.57 35.22
CA LYS A 159 28.07 41.94 35.29
C LYS A 159 28.24 42.30 36.77
N ASN A 160 29.42 42.77 37.12
CA ASN A 160 29.74 43.29 38.43
C ASN A 160 29.49 44.81 38.33
N ASP A 161 28.28 45.23 38.69
CA ASP A 161 27.83 46.64 38.67
C ASP A 161 28.04 47.31 40.05
N ASP A 162 29.10 46.92 40.74
CA ASP A 162 29.61 47.53 41.97
C ASP A 162 30.50 48.74 41.65
N ASN A 163 29.89 49.80 41.09
CA ASN A 163 30.46 51.15 41.16
C ASN A 163 29.36 52.22 41.19
N ARG A 164 28.75 52.42 42.36
CA ARG A 164 28.09 53.68 42.76
C ARG A 164 27.91 53.79 44.26
#